data_AF-B6WUG7-F1
#
_entry.id   AF-B6WUG7-F1
#
_cell.length_a   1.000
_cell.length_b   1.000
_cell.length_c   1.000
_cell.angle_alpha   90.00
_cell.angle_beta   90.00
_cell.angle_gamma   90.00
#
_symmetry.space_group_name_H-M   'P 1'
#
loop_
_entity.id
_entity.type
_entity.pdbx_description
1 polymer ?
#
loop_
_entity_poly.entity_id
_entity_poly.type
_entity_poly.pdbx_seq_one_letter_code
_entity_poly.pdbx_strand_id
1 'polypeptide(L)'
;MAGPCCDPDRLPAGEARIYGEQVRFIPAHADLLLPQGFTWQGALLGRMAGGRLHMALRLHCLLPAVPDPAHSLVLDDISDITALLSGQSRQTGLAGNEAALWWRDLPLARMMLKQGRATLSFN
;
A
#
# COMPACT_ATOMS: atom_id res chain seq x y z
N MET A 1 8.18 6.23 -6.42
CA MET A 1 7.33 5.59 -5.39
C MET A 1 6.57 6.62 -4.55
N ALA A 2 7.00 7.89 -4.48
CA ALA A 2 6.31 8.91 -3.69
C ALA A 2 4.91 9.24 -4.21
N GLY A 3 3.96 9.40 -3.28
CA GLY A 3 2.57 9.78 -3.51
C GLY A 3 1.88 10.07 -2.17
N PRO A 4 0.67 10.66 -2.16
CA PRO A 4 -0.03 11.02 -0.92
C PRO A 4 -0.32 9.82 -0.01
N CYS A 5 -0.37 8.61 -0.58
CA CYS A 5 -0.56 7.37 0.16
C CYS A 5 0.69 6.47 0.14
N CYS A 6 1.89 7.04 -0.03
CA CYS A 6 3.15 6.31 0.04
C CYS A 6 4.31 7.23 0.42
N ASP A 7 4.91 6.95 1.58
CA ASP A 7 6.13 7.53 2.09
C ASP A 7 7.29 6.51 1.96
N PRO A 8 8.17 6.67 0.94
CA PRO A 8 9.28 5.74 0.70
C PRO A 8 10.33 5.75 1.81
N ASP A 9 10.44 6.83 2.59
CA ASP A 9 11.46 6.97 3.64
C ASP A 9 11.17 6.05 4.85
N ARG A 10 9.97 5.46 4.88
CA ARG A 10 9.57 4.42 5.84
C ARG A 10 10.06 3.03 5.46
N LEU A 11 10.61 2.83 4.27
CA LEU A 11 11.27 1.58 3.92
C LEU A 11 12.57 1.46 4.73
N PRO A 12 12.88 0.27 5.27
CA PRO A 12 14.20 0.04 5.84
C PRO A 12 15.27 0.02 4.74
N ALA A 13 16.53 -0.03 5.14
CA ALA A 13 17.64 -0.16 4.19
C ALA A 13 17.50 -1.43 3.32
N GLY A 14 17.58 -1.24 2.01
CA GLY A 14 17.40 -2.31 1.02
C GLY A 14 17.19 -1.75 -0.36
N GLU A 15 16.70 -2.59 -1.26
CA GLU A 15 16.48 -2.23 -2.67
C GLU A 15 15.14 -2.77 -3.19
N ALA A 16 14.60 -2.09 -4.20
CA ALA A 16 13.49 -2.58 -4.99
C ALA A 16 14.02 -3.36 -6.20
N ARG A 17 13.54 -4.58 -6.40
CA ARG A 17 13.93 -5.45 -7.51
C ARG A 17 12.69 -5.90 -8.30
N ILE A 18 12.86 -6.02 -9.61
CA ILE A 18 11.78 -6.42 -10.52
C ILE A 18 11.92 -7.91 -10.84
N TYR A 19 10.84 -8.66 -10.64
CA TYR A 19 10.68 -10.06 -11.00
C TYR A 19 9.46 -10.20 -11.91
N GLY A 20 9.70 -10.28 -13.23
CA GLY A 20 8.63 -10.16 -14.22
C GLY A 20 7.97 -8.79 -14.13
N GLU A 21 6.67 -8.74 -13.83
CA GLU A 21 5.97 -7.47 -13.58
C GLU A 21 5.98 -7.07 -12.08
N GLN A 22 6.35 -7.97 -11.17
CA GLN A 22 6.28 -7.69 -9.74
C GLN A 22 7.49 -6.88 -9.30
N VAL A 23 7.24 -5.81 -8.53
CA VAL A 23 8.29 -5.09 -7.82
C VAL A 23 8.30 -5.56 -6.38
N ARG A 24 9.46 -6.01 -5.92
CA ARG A 24 9.64 -6.56 -4.57
C ARG A 24 10.76 -5.84 -3.84
N PHE A 25 10.62 -5.70 -2.53
CA PHE A 25 11.63 -5.12 -1.66
C PHE A 25 12.53 -6.20 -1.07
N ILE A 26 13.85 -6.06 -1.27
CA ILE A 26 14.89 -6.91 -0.71
C ILE A 26 15.64 -6.10 0.37
N PRO A 27 15.58 -6.49 1.66
CA PRO A 27 16.37 -5.83 2.69
C PRO A 27 17.87 -6.05 2.49
N ALA A 28 18.69 -5.06 2.87
CA ALA A 28 20.14 -5.09 2.67
C ALA A 28 20.85 -6.32 3.28
N HIS A 29 20.27 -6.91 4.32
CA HIS A 29 20.87 -8.03 5.05
C HIS A 29 20.30 -9.40 4.62
N ALA A 30 19.48 -9.45 3.56
CA ALA A 30 18.84 -10.68 3.08
C ALA A 30 19.85 -11.81 2.83
N ASP A 31 20.94 -11.51 2.12
CA ASP A 31 21.94 -12.50 1.73
C ASP A 31 22.76 -13.04 2.92
N LEU A 32 22.79 -12.32 4.04
CA LEU A 32 23.47 -12.75 5.26
C LEU A 32 22.68 -13.78 6.07
N LEU A 33 21.36 -13.85 5.86
CA LEU A 33 20.45 -14.69 6.65
C LEU A 33 20.07 -16.00 5.93
N LEU A 34 20.32 -16.09 4.62
CA LEU A 34 19.89 -17.23 3.82
C LEU A 34 21.03 -18.25 3.63
N PRO A 35 20.71 -19.56 3.62
CA PRO A 35 21.67 -20.59 3.24
C PRO A 35 22.18 -20.38 1.80
N GLN A 36 23.38 -20.87 1.53
CA GLN A 36 23.97 -20.82 0.18
C GLN A 36 23.04 -21.49 -0.85
N GLY A 37 22.83 -20.82 -1.99
CA GLY A 37 21.95 -21.31 -3.06
C GLY A 37 20.48 -20.92 -2.91
N PHE A 38 20.08 -20.23 -1.83
CA PHE A 38 18.75 -19.67 -1.66
C PHE A 38 18.75 -18.16 -1.92
N THR A 39 17.66 -17.64 -2.46
CA THR A 39 17.45 -16.21 -2.66
C THR A 39 16.10 -15.82 -2.10
N TRP A 40 16.08 -14.80 -1.26
CA TRP A 40 14.82 -14.23 -0.79
C TRP A 40 14.24 -13.36 -1.90
N GLN A 41 13.02 -13.68 -2.30
CA GLN A 41 12.31 -12.92 -3.33
C GLN A 41 11.78 -11.57 -2.82
N GLY A 42 11.86 -11.29 -1.51
CA GLY A 42 11.40 -10.03 -0.93
C GLY A 42 9.90 -9.89 -0.75
N ALA A 43 9.50 -8.78 -0.12
CA ALA A 43 8.11 -8.39 0.10
C ALA A 43 7.54 -7.67 -1.12
N LEU A 44 6.27 -7.90 -1.46
CA LEU A 44 5.63 -7.28 -2.63
C LEU A 44 5.42 -5.77 -2.41
N LEU A 45 6.08 -4.94 -3.22
CA LEU A 45 5.81 -3.50 -3.28
C LEU A 45 4.67 -3.18 -4.26
N GLY A 46 4.50 -3.97 -5.30
CA GLY A 46 3.45 -3.75 -6.29
C GLY A 46 3.79 -4.35 -7.63
N ARG A 47 3.22 -3.77 -8.70
CA ARG A 47 3.39 -4.25 -10.06
C ARG A 47 3.72 -3.11 -11.02
N MET A 48 4.66 -3.33 -11.93
CA MET A 48 4.88 -2.45 -13.06
C MET A 48 3.79 -2.66 -14.12
N ALA A 49 3.07 -1.61 -14.49
CA ALA A 49 2.15 -1.61 -15.63
C ALA A 49 2.08 -0.21 -16.26
N GLY A 50 2.20 -0.14 -17.59
CA GLY A 50 2.21 1.13 -18.33
C GLY A 50 3.37 2.05 -17.95
N GLY A 51 4.55 1.48 -17.65
CA GLY A 51 5.74 2.24 -17.22
C GLY A 51 5.65 2.84 -15.82
N ARG A 52 4.62 2.50 -15.04
CA ARG A 52 4.41 3.00 -13.67
C ARG A 52 4.29 1.86 -12.68
N LEU A 53 4.73 2.12 -11.45
CA LEU A 53 4.54 1.21 -10.33
C LEU A 53 3.14 1.40 -9.74
N HIS A 54 2.33 0.35 -9.82
CA HIS A 54 1.06 0.22 -9.12
C HIS A 54 1.35 -0.46 -7.77
N MET A 55 1.48 0.37 -6.74
CA MET A 55 1.82 -0.08 -5.39
C MET A 55 0.72 -0.98 -4.83
N ALA A 56 1.09 -2.03 -4.07
CA ALA A 56 0.15 -2.95 -3.45
C ALA A 56 -0.69 -2.25 -2.36
N LEU A 57 -1.92 -2.71 -2.17
CA LEU A 57 -2.85 -2.10 -1.19
C LEU A 57 -2.46 -2.40 0.26
N ARG A 58 -1.78 -3.52 0.51
CA ARG A 58 -1.38 -4.01 1.85
C ARG A 58 -0.20 -3.26 2.47
N LEU A 59 0.39 -2.29 1.77
CA LEU A 59 1.58 -1.54 2.20
C LEU A 59 1.25 -0.39 3.16
N HIS A 60 0.43 -0.68 4.17
CA HIS A 60 0.06 0.27 5.20
C HIS A 60 1.27 0.77 6.01
N CYS A 61 2.35 -0.03 6.11
CA CYS A 61 3.61 0.37 6.72
C CYS A 61 4.29 1.55 5.99
N LEU A 62 3.94 1.79 4.72
CA LEU A 62 4.42 2.90 3.91
C LEU A 62 3.44 4.07 3.85
N LEU A 63 2.34 4.04 4.60
CA LEU A 63 1.48 5.22 4.72
C LEU A 63 2.20 6.32 5.53
N PRO A 64 1.94 7.61 5.24
CA PRO A 64 2.43 8.71 6.07
C PRO A 64 2.09 8.49 7.56
N ALA A 65 2.90 9.05 8.46
CA ALA A 65 2.71 8.83 9.90
C ALA A 65 1.41 9.44 10.47
N VAL A 66 0.85 10.42 9.76
CA VAL A 66 -0.38 11.13 10.14
C VAL A 66 -1.31 11.15 8.93
N PRO A 67 -2.63 10.95 9.10
CA PRO A 67 -3.58 11.04 8.00
C PRO A 67 -3.60 12.46 7.41
N ASP A 68 -3.43 12.56 6.10
CA ASP A 68 -3.70 13.78 5.32
C ASP A 68 -5.21 13.87 5.01
N PRO A 69 -5.94 14.90 5.47
CA PRO A 69 -7.37 15.05 5.21
C PRO A 69 -7.75 15.06 3.73
N ALA A 70 -6.84 15.46 2.83
CA ALA A 70 -7.12 15.48 1.39
C ALA A 70 -7.08 14.07 0.75
N HIS A 71 -6.41 13.12 1.38
CA HIS A 71 -6.13 11.80 0.81
C HIS A 71 -6.37 10.64 1.78
N SER A 72 -7.01 10.88 2.93
CA SER A 72 -7.25 9.87 3.96
C SER A 72 -8.74 9.74 4.26
N LEU A 73 -9.25 8.52 4.18
CA LEU A 73 -10.54 8.14 4.72
C LEU A 73 -10.31 7.60 6.13
N VAL A 74 -10.64 8.40 7.13
CA VAL A 74 -10.60 7.99 8.54
C VAL A 74 -12.00 7.53 8.93
N LEU A 75 -12.11 6.30 9.40
CA LEU A 75 -13.35 5.70 9.88
C LEU A 75 -13.22 5.33 11.35
N ASP A 76 -14.33 5.39 12.09
CA ASP A 76 -14.37 4.98 13.49
C ASP A 76 -15.18 3.69 13.70
N ASP A 77 -16.16 3.45 12.83
CA ASP A 77 -17.02 2.27 12.90
C ASP A 77 -16.35 1.06 12.24
N ILE A 78 -16.23 -0.01 13.02
CA ILE A 78 -15.68 -1.30 12.59
C ILE A 78 -16.53 -1.91 11.47
N SER A 79 -17.84 -1.66 11.45
CA SER A 79 -18.73 -2.18 10.41
C SER A 79 -18.37 -1.63 9.02
N ASP A 80 -18.11 -0.32 8.95
CA ASP A 80 -17.68 0.36 7.72
C ASP A 80 -16.31 -0.13 7.23
N ILE A 81 -15.37 -0.35 8.17
CA ILE A 81 -14.04 -0.89 7.87
C ILE A 81 -14.14 -2.32 7.35
N THR A 82 -14.94 -3.15 8.03
CA THR A 82 -15.15 -4.55 7.65
C THR A 82 -15.77 -4.65 6.26
N ALA A 83 -16.77 -3.82 5.96
CA ALA A 83 -17.38 -3.73 4.64
C ALA A 83 -16.34 -3.44 3.55
N LEU A 84 -15.51 -2.40 3.73
CA LEU A 84 -14.46 -2.03 2.78
C LEU A 84 -13.42 -3.14 2.61
N LEU A 85 -12.89 -3.70 3.70
CA LEU A 85 -11.91 -4.78 3.66
C LEU A 85 -12.46 -6.07 3.04
N SER A 86 -13.77 -6.25 3.06
CA SER A 86 -14.49 -7.37 2.42
C SER A 86 -14.83 -7.09 0.95
N GLY A 87 -14.32 -6.00 0.38
CA GLY A 87 -14.47 -5.65 -1.03
C GLY A 87 -15.72 -4.82 -1.37
N GLN A 88 -16.49 -4.39 -0.37
CA GLN A 88 -17.54 -3.40 -0.63
C GLN A 88 -16.94 -2.04 -0.96
N SER A 89 -17.71 -1.22 -1.67
CA SER A 89 -17.31 0.12 -2.06
C SER A 89 -18.03 1.18 -1.23
N ARG A 90 -17.40 2.35 -1.03
CA ARG A 90 -17.99 3.47 -0.26
C ARG A 90 -17.78 4.81 -0.95
N GLN A 91 -18.77 5.69 -0.92
CA GLN A 91 -18.57 7.08 -1.35
C GLN A 91 -17.84 7.88 -0.25
N THR A 92 -16.79 8.61 -0.60
CA THR A 92 -15.88 9.24 0.39
C THR A 92 -15.79 10.76 0.27
N GLY A 93 -16.17 11.33 -0.88
CA GLY A 93 -15.95 12.75 -1.17
C GLY A 93 -14.50 13.11 -1.50
N LEU A 94 -13.55 12.16 -1.37
CA LEU A 94 -12.15 12.35 -1.71
C LEU A 94 -11.96 12.43 -3.24
N ALA A 95 -11.03 13.28 -3.66
CA ALA A 95 -10.65 13.42 -5.06
C ALA A 95 -9.46 12.51 -5.42
N GLY A 96 -9.15 12.40 -6.72
CA GLY A 96 -8.00 11.63 -7.20
C GLY A 96 -8.30 10.14 -7.39
N ASN A 97 -7.23 9.35 -7.43
CA ASN A 97 -7.26 7.93 -7.82
C ASN A 97 -6.89 6.98 -6.68
N GLU A 98 -6.38 7.50 -5.56
CA GLU A 98 -5.99 6.72 -4.39
C GLU A 98 -6.28 7.48 -3.11
N ALA A 99 -6.48 6.74 -2.03
CA ALA A 99 -6.61 7.27 -0.68
C ALA A 99 -6.07 6.26 0.35
N ALA A 100 -5.69 6.74 1.52
CA ALA A 100 -5.32 5.92 2.66
C ALA A 100 -6.56 5.59 3.49
N LEU A 101 -6.72 4.32 3.90
CA LEU A 101 -7.72 3.90 4.88
C LEU A 101 -7.11 3.92 6.27
N TRP A 102 -7.81 4.56 7.19
CA TRP A 102 -7.45 4.63 8.60
C TRP A 102 -8.61 4.19 9.48
N TRP A 103 -8.30 3.52 10.59
CA TRP A 103 -9.20 3.41 11.73
C TRP A 103 -8.66 4.30 12.84
N ARG A 104 -9.33 5.43 13.10
CA ARG A 104 -8.81 6.47 14.00
C ARG A 104 -7.39 6.90 13.59
N ASP A 105 -6.39 6.55 14.39
CA ASP A 105 -4.97 6.83 14.21
C ASP A 105 -4.17 5.62 13.67
N LEU A 106 -4.83 4.51 13.34
CA LEU A 106 -4.19 3.30 12.82
C LEU A 106 -4.28 3.23 11.28
N PRO A 107 -3.14 3.26 10.55
CA PRO A 107 -3.13 3.08 9.10
C PRO A 107 -3.44 1.61 8.74
N LEU A 108 -4.43 1.39 7.88
CA LEU A 108 -4.91 0.04 7.55
C LEU A 108 -4.50 -0.42 6.15
N ALA A 109 -4.68 0.44 5.14
CA ALA A 109 -4.44 0.06 3.75
C ALA A 109 -4.39 1.29 2.83
N ARG A 110 -3.84 1.09 1.63
CA ARG A 110 -4.10 1.99 0.50
C ARG A 110 -5.36 1.53 -0.22
N MET A 111 -6.14 2.46 -0.75
CA MET A 111 -7.38 2.22 -1.48
C MET A 111 -7.32 2.86 -2.85
N MET A 112 -8.08 2.31 -3.79
CA MET A 112 -8.31 2.96 -5.08
C MET A 112 -9.58 3.82 -5.00
N LEU A 113 -9.53 4.99 -5.63
CA LEU A 113 -10.67 5.86 -5.84
C LEU A 113 -11.11 5.83 -7.30
N LYS A 114 -12.41 5.71 -7.52
CA LYS A 114 -13.05 5.91 -8.83
C LYS A 114 -14.20 6.87 -8.65
N GLN A 115 -14.05 8.11 -9.11
CA GLN A 115 -15.04 9.18 -8.95
C GLN A 115 -15.46 9.38 -7.47
N GLY A 116 -14.47 9.41 -6.57
CA GLY A 116 -14.67 9.56 -5.13
C GLY A 116 -15.25 8.35 -4.41
N ARG A 117 -15.45 7.24 -5.13
CA ARG A 117 -15.82 5.94 -4.54
C ARG A 117 -14.58 5.13 -4.23
N ALA A 118 -14.39 4.78 -2.97
CA ALA A 118 -13.30 3.93 -2.49
C ALA A 118 -13.63 2.46 -2.67
N THR A 119 -12.62 1.70 -3.09
CA THR A 119 -12.65 0.24 -3.22
C THR A 119 -11.33 -0.36 -2.74
N LEU A 120 -11.40 -1.52 -2.10
CA LEU A 120 -10.25 -2.34 -1.72
C LEU A 120 -10.41 -3.72 -2.34
N SER A 121 -9.39 -4.19 -3.06
CA SER A 121 -9.34 -5.55 -3.59
C SER A 121 -7.91 -6.07 -3.46
N PHE A 122 -7.76 -7.17 -2.71
CA PHE A 122 -6.47 -7.78 -2.43
C PHE A 122 -6.15 -8.97 -3.35
N ASN A 123 -6.78 -9.01 -4.53
CA ASN A 123 -6.62 -10.09 -5.52
C ASN A 123 -5.18 -10.22 -6.02
#